data_AF-A0A497SNJ0-F1
#
_entry.id   AF-A0A497SNJ0-F1
#
_cell.length_a   1.000
_cell.length_b   1.000
_cell.length_c   1.000
_cell.angle_alpha   90.00
_cell.angle_beta   90.00
_cell.angle_gamma   90.00
#
_symmetry.space_group_name_H-M   'P 1'
#
loop_
_entity.id
_entity.type
_entity.pdbx_description
1 polymer ?
#
loop_
_entity_poly.entity_id
_entity_poly.type
_entity_poly.pdbx_seq_one_letter_code
_entity_poly.pdbx_strand_id
1 'polypeptide(L)'
;MAWLIKKVGDKFYSKDIRVVKDPEKLKGLFNRTRWKILEMLAERPRYPAEIAKELGIHEQKVYYHIKQLQNSGIIKIRDKRERGGALAKYFSLEDYGFALELPYGDEKLADFPVQKEPENLKEFLYPFVQNAQLTACIVVGSPDPHGPHQVRARDGHYGIDVALFLGHYASMPERFSVSLDIDVIAEKRWTEENLILIGGPLTNILTDKFNPSLPVKFESEKFPFRKLISEKTGEEYTDDSCGIIAKIPNPENPEKSVMVLAGIRFIGTKSAVLGFTRFTKEVLKDYSGEEKWACVVRGMDMDGDGKVDSVEVLE
;
A
#
# COMPACT_ATOMS: atom_id res chain seq x y z
N MET A 1 6.61 19.68 -2.05
CA MET A 1 7.40 18.88 -1.09
C MET A 1 8.58 18.33 -1.86
N ALA A 2 9.77 18.32 -1.26
CA ALA A 2 10.97 17.82 -1.94
C ALA A 2 11.69 16.85 -1.00
N TRP A 3 12.31 15.83 -1.59
CA TRP A 3 13.02 14.79 -0.86
C TRP A 3 14.46 14.71 -1.33
N LEU A 4 15.37 14.58 -0.36
CA LEU A 4 16.72 14.12 -0.62
C LEU A 4 16.72 12.59 -0.51
N ILE A 5 17.01 11.91 -1.62
CA ILE A 5 17.19 10.46 -1.64
C ILE A 5 18.70 10.16 -1.60
N LYS A 6 19.14 9.41 -0.59
CA LYS A 6 20.53 8.97 -0.43
C LYS A 6 20.61 7.45 -0.56
N LYS A 7 21.43 6.97 -1.49
CA LYS A 7 21.80 5.55 -1.60
C LYS A 7 22.98 5.25 -0.67
N VAL A 8 22.86 4.21 0.16
CA VAL A 8 23.94 3.68 1.02
C VAL A 8 23.96 2.17 0.87
N GLY A 9 24.97 1.64 0.18
CA GLY A 9 24.94 0.26 -0.32
C GLY A 9 23.75 0.07 -1.26
N ASP A 10 22.94 -0.96 -1.03
CA ASP A 10 21.73 -1.25 -1.80
C ASP A 10 20.44 -0.68 -1.21
N LYS A 11 20.56 0.12 -0.13
CA LYS A 11 19.41 0.76 0.53
C LYS A 11 19.28 2.22 0.14
N PHE A 12 18.04 2.69 0.04
CA PHE A 12 17.71 4.09 -0.18
C PHE A 12 17.12 4.68 1.09
N TYR A 13 17.55 5.89 1.43
CA TYR A 13 17.04 6.68 2.55
C TYR A 13 16.45 7.96 1.98
N SER A 14 15.24 8.34 2.41
CA SER A 14 14.65 9.63 2.08
C SER A 14 14.68 10.55 3.29
N LYS A 15 14.76 11.85 3.03
CA LYS A 15 14.58 12.91 4.03
C LYS A 15 13.86 14.07 3.40
N ASP A 16 12.87 14.63 4.10
CA ASP A 16 12.22 15.87 3.68
C ASP A 16 13.23 17.02 3.69
N ILE A 17 13.22 17.81 2.62
CA ILE A 17 14.08 18.99 2.49
C ILE A 17 13.26 20.22 2.12
N ARG A 18 13.70 21.36 2.67
CA ARG A 18 13.22 22.66 2.22
C ARG A 18 14.01 23.12 1.01
N VAL A 19 13.33 23.26 -0.12
CA VAL A 19 13.90 23.91 -1.31
C VAL A 19 13.81 25.41 -1.15
N VAL A 20 14.95 26.07 -1.31
CA VAL A 20 15.10 27.52 -1.19
C VAL A 20 15.58 28.06 -2.52
N LYS A 21 14.95 29.13 -3.00
CA LYS A 21 15.32 29.81 -4.26
C LYS A 21 16.20 31.05 -4.04
N ASP A 22 16.20 31.56 -2.82
CA ASP A 22 16.96 32.76 -2.42
C ASP A 22 18.14 32.37 -1.50
N PRO A 23 19.40 32.51 -1.94
CA PRO A 23 20.57 32.12 -1.15
C PRO A 23 20.70 32.94 0.15
N GLU A 24 20.11 34.14 0.24
CA GLU A 24 20.14 34.97 1.46
C GLU A 24 19.51 34.22 2.64
N LYS A 25 18.47 33.43 2.39
CA LYS A 25 17.80 32.63 3.42
C LYS A 25 18.69 31.53 3.99
N LEU A 26 19.70 31.08 3.23
CA LEU A 26 20.65 30.04 3.65
C LEU A 26 21.96 30.61 4.21
N LYS A 27 22.19 31.93 4.16
CA LYS A 27 23.34 32.57 4.83
C LYS A 27 23.44 32.23 6.32
N GLY A 28 22.30 31.91 6.93
CA GLY A 28 22.12 31.29 8.24
C GLY A 28 23.05 30.09 8.51
N LEU A 29 23.23 29.23 7.52
CA LEU A 29 23.85 27.91 7.66
C LEU A 29 25.39 27.95 7.55
N PHE A 30 25.95 28.87 6.76
CA PHE A 30 27.40 28.90 6.48
C PHE A 30 28.29 29.41 7.63
N ASN A 31 27.70 29.79 8.77
CA ASN A 31 28.48 30.17 9.95
C ASN A 31 28.72 28.95 10.85
N ARG A 32 30.00 28.66 11.14
CA ARG A 32 30.41 27.49 11.93
C ARG A 32 29.74 27.39 13.31
N THR A 33 29.53 28.51 14.01
CA THR A 33 28.84 28.51 15.31
C THR A 33 27.35 28.19 15.13
N ARG A 34 26.69 28.79 14.14
CA ARG A 34 25.28 28.48 13.83
C ARG A 34 25.10 27.02 13.41
N TRP A 35 26.03 26.46 12.62
CA TRP A 35 25.99 25.06 12.25
C TRP A 35 26.03 24.13 13.47
N LYS A 36 26.97 24.35 14.41
CA LYS A 36 27.02 23.59 15.67
C LYS A 36 25.75 23.73 16.50
N ILE A 37 25.18 24.93 16.55
CA ILE A 37 23.89 25.16 17.23
C ILE A 37 22.79 24.31 16.58
N LEU A 38 22.73 24.25 15.24
CA LEU A 38 21.75 23.45 14.51
C LEU A 38 21.95 21.94 14.75
N GLU A 39 23.18 21.44 14.79
CA GLU A 39 23.48 20.04 15.14
C GLU A 39 22.93 19.68 16.53
N MET A 40 23.18 20.52 17.52
CA MET A 40 22.65 20.33 18.88
C MET A 40 21.11 20.38 18.95
N LEU A 41 20.49 21.24 18.14
CA LEU A 41 19.03 21.38 18.04
C LEU A 41 18.38 20.24 17.23
N ALA A 42 19.13 19.58 16.35
CA ALA A 42 18.68 18.42 15.58
C ALA A 42 18.49 17.19 16.49
N GLU A 43 19.37 17.03 17.49
CA GLU A 43 19.30 15.94 18.48
C GLU A 43 18.07 16.07 19.38
N ARG A 44 17.85 17.27 19.95
CA ARG A 44 16.72 17.55 20.83
C ARG A 44 16.50 19.06 20.99
N PRO A 45 15.30 19.49 21.40
CA PRO A 45 15.03 20.89 21.69
C PRO A 45 15.88 21.39 22.85
N ARG A 46 16.50 22.56 22.69
CA ARG A 46 17.37 23.18 23.71
C ARG A 46 17.07 24.67 23.83
N TYR A 47 17.39 25.25 24.98
CA TYR A 47 17.32 26.70 25.18
C TYR A 47 18.73 27.33 25.17
N PRO A 48 18.86 28.66 24.96
CA PRO A 48 20.15 29.28 24.66
C PRO A 48 21.26 29.08 25.71
N ALA A 49 20.95 29.04 27.01
CA ALA A 49 21.99 28.87 28.04
C ALA A 49 22.58 27.45 28.06
N GLU A 50 21.79 26.41 27.74
CA GLU A 50 22.29 25.03 27.55
C GLU A 50 23.30 24.98 26.40
N ILE A 51 22.96 25.63 25.30
CA ILE A 51 23.80 25.71 24.10
C ILE A 51 25.09 26.49 24.41
N ALA A 52 25.00 27.59 25.14
CA ALA A 52 26.14 28.41 25.55
C ALA A 52 27.14 27.63 26.42
N LYS A 53 26.61 26.89 27.40
CA LYS A 53 27.40 26.06 28.32
C LYS A 53 28.17 24.96 27.58
N GLU A 54 27.51 24.27 26.67
CA GLU A 54 28.11 23.14 25.93
C GLU A 54 29.11 23.61 24.86
N LEU A 55 28.84 24.73 24.19
CA LEU A 55 29.75 25.31 23.20
C LEU A 55 30.89 26.13 23.82
N GLY A 56 30.86 26.39 25.13
CA GLY A 56 31.87 27.21 25.81
C GLY A 56 31.92 28.66 25.31
N ILE A 57 30.78 29.23 24.92
CA ILE A 57 30.68 30.60 24.38
C ILE A 57 29.72 31.44 25.20
N HIS A 58 29.92 32.76 25.18
CA HIS A 58 29.10 33.71 25.92
C HIS A 58 27.60 33.63 25.50
N GLU A 59 26.69 33.64 26.47
CA GLU A 59 25.26 33.40 26.24
C GLU A 59 24.64 34.42 25.28
N GLN A 60 25.02 35.70 25.38
CA GLN A 60 24.56 36.75 24.45
C GLN A 60 24.90 36.44 22.98
N LYS A 61 26.04 35.80 22.72
CA LYS A 61 26.44 35.39 21.37
C LYS A 61 25.55 34.28 20.84
N VAL A 62 25.11 33.36 21.71
CA VAL A 62 24.14 32.32 21.36
C VAL A 62 22.78 32.94 21.05
N TYR A 63 22.28 33.86 21.88
CA TYR A 63 21.03 34.57 21.60
C TYR A 63 21.06 35.29 20.25
N TYR A 64 22.17 35.93 19.90
CA TYR A 64 22.37 36.54 18.59
C TYR A 64 22.20 35.51 17.46
N HIS A 65 22.88 34.36 17.55
CA HIS A 65 22.79 33.30 16.55
C HIS A 65 21.39 32.68 16.43
N ILE A 66 20.74 32.41 17.57
CA ILE A 66 19.36 31.90 17.62
C ILE A 66 18.40 32.87 16.95
N LYS A 67 18.53 34.18 17.21
CA LYS A 67 17.68 35.20 16.58
C LYS A 67 17.85 35.22 15.05
N GLN A 68 19.08 35.10 14.55
CA GLN A 68 19.35 35.05 13.11
C GLN A 68 18.76 33.78 12.45
N LEU A 69 18.90 32.63 13.10
CA LEU A 69 18.34 31.35 12.62
C LEU A 69 16.80 31.36 12.66
N GLN A 70 16.21 31.99 13.68
CA GLN A 70 14.76 32.13 13.79
C GLN A 70 14.20 33.08 12.72
N ASN A 71 14.86 34.22 12.49
CA ASN A 71 14.44 35.18 11.47
C ASN A 71 14.51 34.61 10.05
N SER A 72 15.41 33.66 9.80
CA SER A 72 15.50 32.91 8.53
C SER A 72 14.52 31.73 8.45
N GLY A 73 13.76 31.48 9.51
CA GLY A 73 12.77 30.39 9.59
C GLY A 73 13.39 29.00 9.60
N ILE A 74 14.68 28.88 9.95
CA ILE A 74 15.40 27.60 10.04
C ILE A 74 15.04 26.87 11.34
N ILE A 75 14.75 27.62 12.40
CA ILE A 75 14.36 27.10 13.71
C ILE A 75 13.03 27.72 14.18
N LYS A 76 12.31 26.97 15.02
CA LYS A 76 11.08 27.42 15.69
C LYS A 76 11.18 27.26 17.20
N ILE A 77 10.29 27.94 17.92
CA ILE A 77 10.04 27.68 19.35
C ILE A 77 9.14 26.44 19.42
N ARG A 78 9.61 25.39 20.07
CA ARG A 78 8.83 24.16 20.27
C ARG A 78 8.04 24.18 21.57
N ASP A 79 8.62 24.76 22.62
CA ASP A 79 8.04 24.73 23.97
C ASP A 79 8.55 25.92 24.80
N LYS A 80 7.85 26.24 25.89
CA LYS A 80 8.25 27.24 26.88
C LYS A 80 8.12 26.64 28.27
N ARG A 81 9.21 26.66 29.05
CA ARG A 81 9.23 26.06 30.40
C ARG A 81 9.77 27.06 31.41
N GLU A 82 9.22 27.06 32.62
CA GLU A 82 9.79 27.83 33.72
C GLU A 82 11.10 27.22 34.19
N ARG A 83 12.13 28.05 34.32
CA ARG A 83 13.45 27.66 34.82
C ARG A 83 14.06 28.81 35.59
N GLY A 84 14.32 28.60 36.89
CA GLY A 84 14.89 29.63 37.76
C GLY A 84 14.04 30.90 37.86
N GLY A 85 12.71 30.78 37.85
CA GLY A 85 11.77 31.91 37.94
C GLY A 85 11.54 32.69 36.64
N ALA A 86 12.13 32.26 35.51
CA ALA A 86 11.91 32.87 34.19
C ALA A 86 11.44 31.84 33.16
N LEU A 87 10.66 32.30 32.18
CA LEU A 87 10.15 31.45 31.10
C LEU A 87 11.21 31.26 30.00
N ALA A 88 11.82 30.07 29.94
CA ALA A 88 12.80 29.70 28.95
C ALA A 88 12.14 29.15 27.68
N LYS A 89 12.51 29.69 26.52
CA LYS A 89 12.07 29.22 25.20
C LYS A 89 12.99 28.10 24.70
N TYR A 90 12.41 26.95 24.40
CA TYR A 90 13.11 25.82 23.79
C TYR A 90 12.92 25.86 22.28
N PHE A 91 14.05 25.79 21.56
CA PHE A 91 14.07 25.85 20.11
C PHE A 91 14.28 24.45 19.52
N SER A 92 13.78 24.22 18.30
CA SER A 92 14.08 23.04 17.49
C SER A 92 14.21 23.42 16.02
N LEU A 93 14.76 22.52 15.21
CA LEU A 93 14.74 22.68 13.75
C LEU A 93 13.30 22.69 13.22
N GLU A 94 13.06 23.47 12.17
CA GLU A 94 11.86 23.35 11.33
C GLU A 94 12.07 22.26 10.28
N ASP A 95 13.24 22.25 9.63
CA ASP A 95 13.62 21.29 8.60
C ASP A 95 15.02 20.73 8.87
N TYR A 96 15.22 19.47 8.49
CA TYR A 96 16.47 18.73 8.72
C TYR A 96 17.37 18.67 7.47
N GLY A 97 16.98 19.35 6.39
CA GLY A 97 17.73 19.43 5.14
C GLY A 97 17.26 20.60 4.28
N PHE A 98 18.20 21.16 3.51
CA PHE A 98 17.96 22.32 2.65
C PHE A 98 18.61 22.08 1.29
N ALA A 99 17.97 22.55 0.22
CA ALA A 99 18.55 22.62 -1.12
C ALA A 99 18.41 24.03 -1.67
N LEU A 100 19.43 24.50 -2.40
CA LEU A 100 19.38 25.72 -3.19
C LEU A 100 19.09 25.32 -4.64
N GLU A 101 17.97 25.76 -5.17
CA GLU A 101 17.51 25.43 -6.52
C GLU A 101 17.70 26.64 -7.44
N LEU A 102 18.39 26.42 -8.57
CA LEU A 102 18.46 27.39 -9.65
C LEU A 102 17.20 27.28 -10.51
N PRO A 103 16.77 28.35 -11.20
CA PRO A 103 15.68 28.24 -12.14
C PRO A 103 16.07 27.35 -13.34
N TYR A 104 15.09 26.63 -13.89
CA TYR A 104 15.22 25.74 -15.05
C TYR A 104 16.06 24.48 -14.80
N GLY A 105 16.08 23.58 -15.78
CA GLY A 105 16.83 22.32 -15.70
C GLY A 105 16.04 21.13 -15.14
N ASP A 106 14.75 21.30 -14.88
CA ASP A 106 13.86 20.21 -14.52
C ASP A 106 13.68 19.26 -15.70
N GLU A 107 14.09 18.01 -15.55
CA GLU A 107 13.74 16.93 -16.45
C GLU A 107 12.56 16.15 -15.88
N LYS A 108 11.51 16.00 -16.68
CA LYS A 108 10.37 15.15 -16.31
C LYS A 108 10.83 13.69 -16.34
N LEU A 109 11.16 13.14 -15.17
CA LEU A 109 11.61 11.76 -15.02
C LEU A 109 10.57 10.73 -15.47
N ALA A 110 9.32 10.91 -15.04
CA ALA A 110 8.16 10.14 -15.48
C ALA A 110 6.88 10.85 -15.04
N ASP A 111 5.78 10.60 -15.75
CA ASP A 111 4.47 10.67 -15.13
C ASP A 111 4.35 9.46 -14.22
N PHE A 112 4.75 9.59 -12.95
CA PHE A 112 4.33 8.60 -11.97
C PHE A 112 2.82 8.78 -11.81
N PRO A 113 2.00 7.74 -12.07
CA PRO A 113 0.60 7.76 -11.68
C PRO A 113 0.58 7.71 -10.15
N VAL A 114 0.76 8.87 -9.50
CA VAL A 114 0.52 9.01 -8.07
C VAL A 114 -1.00 8.99 -7.91
N GLN A 115 -1.58 7.81 -8.01
CA GLN A 115 -2.95 7.62 -7.56
C GLN A 115 -2.91 7.82 -6.04
N LYS A 116 -3.76 8.72 -5.55
CA LYS A 116 -3.99 8.85 -4.11
C LYS A 116 -4.63 7.54 -3.66
N GLU A 117 -3.81 6.67 -3.05
CA GLU A 117 -4.25 5.35 -2.59
C GLU A 117 -5.46 5.49 -1.66
N PRO A 118 -6.45 4.59 -1.76
CA PRO A 118 -7.47 4.47 -0.72
C PRO A 118 -6.78 4.23 0.63
N GLU A 119 -7.17 4.97 1.67
CA GLU A 119 -6.53 4.87 2.99
C GLU A 119 -6.57 3.45 3.55
N ASN A 120 -7.59 2.68 3.17
CA ASN A 120 -7.83 1.31 3.60
C ASN A 120 -7.18 0.23 2.71
N LEU A 121 -6.61 0.58 1.54
CA LEU A 121 -5.95 -0.41 0.68
C LEU A 121 -4.75 -1.06 1.39
N LYS A 122 -3.97 -0.27 2.12
CA LYS A 122 -2.82 -0.78 2.86
C LYS A 122 -3.22 -1.83 3.91
N GLU A 123 -4.32 -1.60 4.60
CA GLU A 123 -4.87 -2.55 5.57
C GLU A 123 -5.46 -3.79 4.87
N PHE A 124 -6.11 -3.59 3.73
CA PHE A 124 -6.64 -4.68 2.92
C PHE A 124 -5.52 -5.61 2.43
N LEU A 125 -4.43 -5.05 1.91
CA LEU A 125 -3.27 -5.78 1.41
C LEU A 125 -2.45 -6.47 2.51
N TYR A 126 -2.63 -6.14 3.78
CA TYR A 126 -2.04 -6.90 4.87
C TYR A 126 -2.84 -8.20 5.10
N PRO A 127 -2.22 -9.39 5.19
CA PRO A 127 -0.78 -9.68 5.24
C PRO A 127 -0.16 -10.11 3.90
N PHE A 128 -0.81 -9.90 2.76
CA PHE A 128 -0.32 -10.28 1.44
C PHE A 128 0.90 -9.47 0.98
N VAL A 129 1.02 -8.22 1.44
CA VAL A 129 2.19 -7.35 1.25
C VAL A 129 2.68 -6.86 2.60
N GLN A 130 3.96 -7.11 2.91
CA GLN A 130 4.60 -6.67 4.15
C GLN A 130 6.01 -6.16 3.88
N ASN A 131 6.40 -5.04 4.51
CA ASN A 131 7.73 -4.45 4.35
C ASN A 131 8.14 -4.24 2.88
N ALA A 132 7.17 -3.86 2.03
CA ALA A 132 7.34 -3.74 0.58
C ALA A 132 7.80 -5.05 -0.10
N GLN A 133 7.42 -6.21 0.44
CA GLN A 133 7.60 -7.53 -0.17
C GLN A 133 6.26 -8.23 -0.33
N LEU A 134 6.11 -8.99 -1.41
CA LEU A 134 4.97 -9.87 -1.60
C LEU A 134 5.15 -11.11 -0.72
N THR A 135 4.24 -11.29 0.24
CA THR A 135 4.23 -12.39 1.23
C THR A 135 3.08 -13.37 0.98
N ALA A 136 2.61 -13.42 -0.27
CA ALA A 136 1.54 -14.29 -0.73
C ALA A 136 1.88 -14.98 -2.05
N CYS A 137 1.30 -16.16 -2.25
CA CYS A 137 1.30 -16.87 -3.52
C CYS A 137 0.02 -16.54 -4.30
N ILE A 138 0.18 -16.08 -5.54
CA ILE A 138 -0.92 -15.93 -6.49
C ILE A 138 -1.19 -17.31 -7.09
N VAL A 139 -2.37 -17.84 -6.83
CA VAL A 139 -2.76 -19.18 -7.28
C VAL A 139 -3.77 -19.06 -8.41
N VAL A 140 -3.39 -19.59 -9.57
CA VAL A 140 -4.26 -19.66 -10.76
C VAL A 140 -4.63 -21.11 -11.05
N GLY A 141 -5.77 -21.30 -11.70
CA GLY A 141 -6.21 -22.62 -12.13
C GLY A 141 -5.29 -23.27 -13.17
N SER A 142 -5.09 -24.58 -13.08
CA SER A 142 -4.35 -25.31 -14.11
C SER A 142 -5.11 -25.36 -15.46
N PRO A 143 -4.41 -25.13 -16.60
CA PRO A 143 -5.01 -25.19 -17.94
C PRO A 143 -5.32 -26.62 -18.41
N ASP A 144 -4.73 -27.62 -17.74
CA ASP A 144 -4.97 -29.02 -18.00
C ASP A 144 -6.22 -29.48 -17.24
N PRO A 145 -7.11 -30.30 -17.84
CA PRO A 145 -8.28 -30.83 -17.13
C PRO A 145 -7.88 -31.62 -15.88
N HIS A 146 -8.48 -31.27 -14.75
CA HIS A 146 -8.26 -31.96 -13.48
C HIS A 146 -9.48 -31.82 -12.57
N GLY A 147 -9.45 -32.51 -11.43
CA GLY A 147 -10.55 -32.52 -10.47
C GLY A 147 -11.83 -33.20 -10.96
N PRO A 148 -12.92 -33.14 -10.17
CA PRO A 148 -14.16 -33.87 -10.45
C PRO A 148 -14.88 -33.42 -11.72
N HIS A 149 -14.76 -32.14 -12.09
CA HIS A 149 -15.50 -31.53 -13.20
C HIS A 149 -14.72 -31.46 -14.51
N GLN A 150 -13.41 -31.75 -14.51
CA GLN A 150 -12.56 -31.78 -15.71
C GLN A 150 -12.62 -30.48 -16.54
N VAL A 151 -12.88 -29.34 -15.89
CA VAL A 151 -12.94 -28.02 -16.54
C VAL A 151 -11.52 -27.47 -16.67
N ARG A 152 -11.24 -26.84 -17.81
CA ARG A 152 -9.95 -26.17 -18.04
C ARG A 152 -10.03 -24.72 -17.59
N ALA A 153 -9.05 -24.26 -16.82
CA ALA A 153 -8.89 -22.84 -16.54
C ALA A 153 -8.48 -22.07 -17.81
N ARG A 154 -9.08 -20.90 -18.02
CA ARG A 154 -8.75 -19.98 -19.13
C ARG A 154 -8.45 -18.56 -18.64
N ASP A 155 -8.52 -18.36 -17.34
CA ASP A 155 -8.50 -17.09 -16.63
C ASP A 155 -7.18 -16.84 -15.87
N GLY A 156 -6.21 -17.76 -15.95
CA GLY A 156 -4.91 -17.60 -15.27
C GLY A 156 -4.11 -16.37 -15.71
N HIS A 157 -4.33 -15.86 -16.94
CA HIS A 157 -3.68 -14.65 -17.44
C HIS A 157 -4.07 -13.39 -16.65
N TYR A 158 -5.23 -13.38 -15.97
CA TYR A 158 -5.60 -12.25 -15.10
C TYR A 158 -4.68 -12.10 -13.88
N GLY A 159 -3.92 -13.14 -13.52
CA GLY A 159 -2.86 -13.04 -12.53
C GLY A 159 -1.77 -12.03 -12.88
N ILE A 160 -1.59 -11.72 -14.17
CA ILE A 160 -0.62 -10.70 -14.63
C ILE A 160 -1.06 -9.31 -14.20
N ASP A 161 -2.33 -8.94 -14.38
CA ASP A 161 -2.88 -7.65 -13.96
C ASP A 161 -2.81 -7.49 -12.44
N VAL A 162 -3.13 -8.54 -11.69
CA VAL A 162 -3.00 -8.54 -10.22
C VAL A 162 -1.53 -8.37 -9.82
N ALA A 163 -0.60 -9.10 -10.44
CA ALA A 163 0.83 -8.99 -10.14
C ALA A 163 1.38 -7.59 -10.48
N LEU A 164 0.97 -6.99 -11.60
CA LEU A 164 1.38 -5.63 -11.99
C LEU A 164 0.87 -4.60 -10.98
N PHE A 165 -0.40 -4.71 -10.57
CA PHE A 165 -1.00 -3.86 -9.54
C PHE A 165 -0.25 -3.99 -8.21
N LEU A 166 0.01 -5.21 -7.75
CA LEU A 166 0.77 -5.46 -6.52
C LEU A 166 2.23 -4.98 -6.61
N GLY A 167 2.80 -4.94 -7.82
CA GLY A 167 4.15 -4.43 -8.08
C GLY A 167 4.32 -2.94 -7.76
N HIS A 168 3.23 -2.17 -7.61
CA HIS A 168 3.30 -0.81 -7.06
C HIS A 168 3.68 -0.79 -5.57
N TYR A 169 3.40 -1.89 -4.84
CA TYR A 169 3.48 -1.97 -3.38
C TYR A 169 4.57 -2.91 -2.88
N ALA A 170 5.01 -3.84 -3.73
CA ALA A 170 5.90 -4.92 -3.37
C ALA A 170 7.03 -5.11 -4.37
N SER A 171 8.23 -5.38 -3.86
CA SER A 171 9.35 -5.91 -4.63
C SER A 171 9.12 -7.39 -4.97
N MET A 172 9.76 -7.83 -6.05
CA MET A 172 9.72 -9.22 -6.49
C MET A 172 10.26 -10.18 -5.42
N PRO A 173 9.54 -11.25 -5.05
CA PRO A 173 10.05 -12.29 -4.15
C PRO A 173 11.11 -13.18 -4.84
N GLU A 174 11.92 -13.89 -4.05
CA GLU A 174 12.93 -14.84 -4.57
C GLU A 174 12.31 -16.06 -5.27
N ARG A 175 11.17 -16.55 -4.75
CA ARG A 175 10.39 -17.61 -5.37
C ARG A 175 9.43 -17.03 -6.40
N PHE A 176 9.03 -17.84 -7.38
CA PHE A 176 7.95 -17.45 -8.28
C PHE A 176 6.69 -17.11 -7.49
N SER A 177 6.14 -15.91 -7.75
CA SER A 177 4.95 -15.39 -7.05
C SER A 177 3.65 -16.04 -7.52
N VAL A 178 3.67 -16.71 -8.67
CA VAL A 178 2.51 -17.38 -9.26
C VAL A 178 2.74 -18.89 -9.27
N SER A 179 1.72 -19.67 -8.90
CA SER A 179 1.74 -21.14 -8.97
C SER A 179 0.38 -21.66 -9.45
N LEU A 180 0.37 -22.86 -10.05
CA LEU A 180 -0.89 -23.54 -10.34
C LEU A 180 -1.49 -24.09 -9.05
N ASP A 181 -2.81 -24.13 -8.97
CA ASP A 181 -3.54 -24.72 -7.85
C ASP A 181 -3.12 -26.16 -7.53
N ILE A 182 -2.91 -26.99 -8.56
CA ILE A 182 -2.41 -28.36 -8.41
C ILE A 182 -1.02 -28.42 -7.77
N ASP A 183 -0.13 -27.47 -8.05
CA ASP A 183 1.24 -27.45 -7.52
C ASP A 183 1.23 -27.03 -6.05
N VAL A 184 0.44 -25.99 -5.73
CA VAL A 184 0.22 -25.56 -4.34
C VAL A 184 -0.36 -26.72 -3.52
N ILE A 185 -1.26 -27.51 -4.12
CA ILE A 185 -1.86 -28.71 -3.51
C ILE A 185 -0.89 -29.90 -3.41
N ALA A 186 0.01 -30.09 -4.36
CA ALA A 186 1.01 -31.14 -4.26
C ALA A 186 2.04 -30.84 -3.15
N GLU A 187 2.39 -29.56 -3.00
CA GLU A 187 3.45 -29.10 -2.10
C GLU A 187 2.97 -28.73 -0.69
N LYS A 188 1.67 -28.85 -0.37
CA LYS A 188 1.09 -28.47 0.94
C LYS A 188 1.21 -27.00 1.32
N ARG A 189 1.44 -26.13 0.32
CA ARG A 189 1.65 -24.69 0.53
C ARG A 189 0.38 -23.93 0.92
N TRP A 190 -0.82 -24.48 0.67
CA TRP A 190 -2.08 -23.79 0.98
C TRP A 190 -2.34 -23.60 2.48
N THR A 191 -1.63 -24.29 3.37
CA THR A 191 -1.71 -24.06 4.83
C THR A 191 -0.57 -23.19 5.36
N GLU A 192 0.47 -22.96 4.57
CA GLU A 192 1.74 -22.35 5.00
C GLU A 192 1.89 -20.90 4.51
N GLU A 193 1.24 -20.55 3.40
CA GLU A 193 1.37 -19.28 2.72
C GLU A 193 0.06 -18.47 2.76
N ASN A 194 0.16 -17.14 2.66
CA ASN A 194 -1.00 -16.34 2.30
C ASN A 194 -1.31 -16.58 0.81
N LEU A 195 -2.58 -16.60 0.44
CA LEU A 195 -2.99 -16.97 -0.90
C LEU A 195 -3.82 -15.87 -1.56
N ILE A 196 -3.54 -15.61 -2.84
CA ILE A 196 -4.38 -14.80 -3.70
C ILE A 196 -4.93 -15.71 -4.79
N LEU A 197 -6.16 -16.17 -4.61
CA LEU A 197 -6.81 -17.12 -5.51
C LEU A 197 -7.47 -16.37 -6.66
N ILE A 198 -7.16 -16.79 -7.88
CA ILE A 198 -7.76 -16.25 -9.10
C ILE A 198 -8.47 -17.39 -9.82
N GLY A 199 -9.74 -17.16 -10.10
CA GLY A 199 -10.63 -18.14 -10.75
C GLY A 199 -11.62 -18.78 -9.79
N GLY A 200 -12.80 -19.09 -10.33
CA GLY A 200 -13.92 -19.68 -9.58
C GLY A 200 -13.72 -21.15 -9.22
N PRO A 201 -14.64 -21.75 -8.46
CA PRO A 201 -14.55 -23.14 -7.99
C PRO A 201 -14.35 -24.19 -9.10
N LEU A 202 -14.85 -23.92 -10.31
CA LEU A 202 -14.69 -24.83 -11.45
C LEU A 202 -13.28 -24.81 -12.05
N THR A 203 -12.53 -23.72 -11.88
CA THR A 203 -11.21 -23.55 -12.49
C THR A 203 -10.08 -23.51 -11.47
N ASN A 204 -10.37 -23.30 -10.18
CA ASN A 204 -9.38 -23.28 -9.11
C ASN A 204 -9.85 -24.13 -7.92
N ILE A 205 -9.15 -25.23 -7.66
CA ILE A 205 -9.52 -26.20 -6.61
C ILE A 205 -9.52 -25.56 -5.21
N LEU A 206 -8.59 -24.63 -4.94
CA LEU A 206 -8.53 -23.97 -3.63
C LEU A 206 -9.71 -23.01 -3.42
N THR A 207 -10.18 -22.37 -4.50
CA THR A 207 -11.39 -21.53 -4.44
C THR A 207 -12.61 -22.38 -4.08
N ASP A 208 -12.76 -23.57 -4.68
CA ASP A 208 -13.83 -24.52 -4.33
C ASP A 208 -13.70 -24.99 -2.87
N LYS A 209 -12.48 -25.36 -2.46
CA LYS A 209 -12.20 -25.80 -1.10
C LYS A 209 -12.57 -24.77 -0.04
N PHE A 210 -12.27 -23.49 -0.27
CA PHE A 210 -12.54 -22.42 0.70
C PHE A 210 -13.91 -21.76 0.53
N ASN A 211 -14.66 -22.10 -0.53
CA ASN A 211 -15.99 -21.56 -0.80
C ASN A 211 -16.95 -21.61 0.41
N PRO A 212 -17.02 -22.70 1.22
CA PRO A 212 -17.90 -22.75 2.38
C PRO A 212 -17.61 -21.67 3.45
N SER A 213 -16.40 -21.14 3.48
CA SER A 213 -15.94 -20.11 4.42
C SER A 213 -16.09 -18.69 3.88
N LEU A 214 -16.48 -18.48 2.62
CA LEU A 214 -16.64 -17.14 2.05
C LEU A 214 -17.93 -16.44 2.56
N PRO A 215 -17.94 -15.10 2.75
CA PRO A 215 -19.16 -14.34 3.03
C PRO A 215 -20.15 -14.35 1.86
N VAL A 216 -19.64 -14.43 0.63
CA VAL A 216 -20.41 -14.60 -0.59
C VAL A 216 -19.95 -15.89 -1.25
N LYS A 217 -20.85 -16.86 -1.36
CA LYS A 217 -20.52 -18.22 -1.79
C LYS A 217 -20.97 -18.47 -3.20
N PHE A 218 -20.19 -19.26 -3.92
CA PHE A 218 -20.65 -19.91 -5.14
C PHE A 218 -21.62 -21.03 -4.78
N GLU A 219 -22.72 -21.17 -5.54
CA GLU A 219 -23.55 -22.36 -5.47
C GLU A 219 -22.73 -23.60 -5.80
N SER A 220 -22.84 -24.63 -4.97
CA SER A 220 -22.11 -25.89 -5.14
C SER A 220 -23.03 -27.13 -5.23
N GLU A 221 -24.35 -26.95 -5.10
CA GLU A 221 -25.31 -28.08 -5.07
C GLU A 221 -25.79 -28.52 -6.46
N LYS A 222 -26.08 -27.56 -7.35
CA LYS A 222 -26.61 -27.82 -8.69
C LYS A 222 -25.60 -27.42 -9.73
N PHE A 223 -24.98 -28.41 -10.36
CA PHE A 223 -24.14 -28.16 -11.53
C PHE A 223 -25.01 -27.78 -12.74
N PRO A 224 -24.62 -26.77 -13.55
CA PRO A 224 -23.44 -25.90 -13.39
C PRO A 224 -23.63 -24.80 -12.34
N PHE A 225 -22.57 -24.50 -11.59
CA PHE A 225 -22.54 -23.41 -10.60
C PHE A 225 -22.75 -22.08 -11.31
N ARG A 226 -23.92 -21.46 -11.10
CA ARG A 226 -24.36 -20.28 -11.86
C ARG A 226 -24.78 -19.10 -11.01
N LYS A 227 -24.50 -19.15 -9.71
CA LYS A 227 -24.88 -18.08 -8.80
C LYS A 227 -23.89 -17.85 -7.67
N LEU A 228 -23.85 -16.60 -7.25
CA LEU A 228 -23.26 -16.16 -6.00
C LEU A 228 -24.40 -15.89 -5.00
N ILE A 229 -24.21 -16.27 -3.75
CA ILE A 229 -25.19 -16.11 -2.68
C ILE A 229 -24.53 -15.35 -1.54
N SER A 230 -25.04 -14.17 -1.20
CA SER A 230 -24.54 -13.39 -0.08
C SER A 230 -25.10 -13.90 1.25
N GLU A 231 -24.24 -14.25 2.21
CA GLU A 231 -24.67 -14.59 3.58
C GLU A 231 -25.25 -13.36 4.31
N LYS A 232 -24.82 -12.15 3.94
CA LYS A 232 -25.20 -10.91 4.63
C LYS A 232 -26.57 -10.41 4.19
N THR A 233 -26.85 -10.42 2.89
CA THR A 233 -28.09 -9.87 2.32
C THR A 233 -29.11 -10.95 1.94
N GLY A 234 -28.65 -12.19 1.71
CA GLY A 234 -29.47 -13.25 1.14
C GLY A 234 -29.70 -13.12 -0.37
N GLU A 235 -29.12 -12.12 -1.02
CA GLU A 235 -29.25 -11.89 -2.46
C GLU A 235 -28.55 -12.97 -3.27
N GLU A 236 -29.15 -13.33 -4.41
CA GLU A 236 -28.60 -14.25 -5.39
C GLU A 236 -28.21 -13.51 -6.67
N TYR A 237 -26.93 -13.54 -7.02
CA TYR A 237 -26.42 -12.94 -8.25
C TYR A 237 -26.17 -14.03 -9.29
N THR A 238 -26.82 -13.94 -10.45
CA THR A 238 -26.82 -14.98 -11.50
C THR A 238 -26.20 -14.55 -12.83
N ASP A 239 -25.82 -13.27 -12.95
CA ASP A 239 -25.19 -12.73 -14.14
C ASP A 239 -23.77 -13.30 -14.30
N ASP A 240 -23.43 -13.83 -15.48
CA ASP A 240 -22.12 -14.44 -15.74
C ASP A 240 -20.95 -13.45 -15.54
N SER A 241 -21.20 -12.13 -15.65
CA SER A 241 -20.25 -11.04 -15.41
C SER A 241 -20.07 -10.68 -13.94
N CYS A 242 -20.84 -11.29 -13.03
CA CYS A 242 -20.67 -11.09 -11.60
C CYS A 242 -19.40 -11.80 -11.09
N GLY A 243 -18.62 -11.05 -10.31
CA GLY A 243 -17.42 -11.49 -9.61
C GLY A 243 -17.48 -11.12 -8.13
N ILE A 244 -16.62 -11.78 -7.35
CA ILE A 244 -16.39 -11.50 -5.95
C ILE A 244 -14.94 -11.10 -5.72
N ILE A 245 -14.78 -10.17 -4.79
CA ILE A 245 -13.50 -9.77 -4.23
C ILE A 245 -13.65 -10.03 -2.73
N ALA A 246 -12.97 -11.04 -2.21
CA ALA A 246 -13.11 -11.45 -0.82
C ALA A 246 -11.77 -11.55 -0.11
N LYS A 247 -11.76 -11.30 1.19
CA LYS A 247 -10.64 -11.50 2.11
C LYS A 247 -11.15 -12.26 3.32
N ILE A 248 -10.52 -13.38 3.64
CA ILE A 248 -10.85 -14.21 4.81
C ILE A 248 -9.58 -14.70 5.50
N PRO A 249 -9.64 -15.05 6.80
CA PRO A 249 -8.64 -15.91 7.41
C PRO A 249 -8.61 -17.25 6.67
N ASN A 250 -7.44 -17.84 6.52
CA ASN A 250 -7.31 -19.14 5.86
C ASN A 250 -8.00 -20.21 6.73
N PRO A 251 -9.01 -20.93 6.19
CA PRO A 251 -9.79 -21.90 6.97
C PRO A 251 -8.97 -23.05 7.56
N GLU A 252 -7.82 -23.37 6.97
CA GLU A 252 -6.93 -24.44 7.42
C GLU A 252 -5.81 -23.95 8.35
N ASN A 253 -5.53 -22.63 8.33
CA ASN A 253 -4.55 -22.01 9.21
C ASN A 253 -4.91 -20.52 9.45
N PRO A 254 -5.60 -20.18 10.55
CA PRO A 254 -6.03 -18.81 10.82
C PRO A 254 -4.91 -17.75 10.93
N GLU A 255 -3.64 -18.14 11.05
CA GLU A 255 -2.49 -17.22 11.00
C GLU A 255 -2.18 -16.72 9.58
N LYS A 256 -2.79 -17.32 8.56
CA LYS A 256 -2.66 -16.96 7.15
C LYS A 256 -3.96 -16.36 6.64
N SER A 257 -3.88 -15.64 5.53
CA SER A 257 -5.05 -15.03 4.88
C SER A 257 -5.21 -15.51 3.44
N VAL A 258 -6.46 -15.51 2.99
CA VAL A 258 -6.85 -15.83 1.62
C VAL A 258 -7.60 -14.64 1.04
N MET A 259 -7.13 -14.15 -0.10
CA MET A 259 -7.86 -13.24 -0.97
C MET A 259 -8.42 -14.04 -2.15
N VAL A 260 -9.67 -13.81 -2.52
CA VAL A 260 -10.33 -14.47 -3.66
C VAL A 260 -10.78 -13.42 -4.65
N LEU A 261 -10.33 -13.55 -5.90
CA LEU A 261 -10.73 -12.79 -7.07
C LEU A 261 -11.31 -13.77 -8.09
N ALA A 262 -12.62 -13.96 -8.05
CA ALA A 262 -13.27 -15.03 -8.80
C ALA A 262 -14.65 -14.61 -9.27
N GLY A 263 -15.15 -15.19 -10.34
CA GLY A 263 -16.54 -14.98 -10.74
C GLY A 263 -17.23 -16.24 -11.19
N ILE A 264 -18.52 -16.10 -11.47
CA ILE A 264 -19.39 -17.22 -11.88
C ILE A 264 -18.83 -17.88 -13.14
N ARG A 265 -18.30 -17.06 -14.05
CA ARG A 265 -17.51 -17.50 -15.20
C ARG A 265 -16.23 -16.67 -15.32
N PHE A 266 -15.42 -17.01 -16.33
CA PHE A 266 -14.18 -16.28 -16.65
C PHE A 266 -14.39 -14.76 -16.80
N ILE A 267 -15.57 -14.33 -17.28
CA ILE A 267 -15.89 -12.91 -17.43
C ILE A 267 -16.17 -12.25 -16.08
N GLY A 268 -16.82 -12.94 -15.15
CA GLY A 268 -16.92 -12.50 -13.75
C GLY A 268 -15.57 -12.46 -13.03
N THR A 269 -14.66 -13.43 -13.28
CA THR A 269 -13.28 -13.36 -12.76
C THR A 269 -12.58 -12.11 -13.30
N LYS A 270 -12.77 -11.77 -14.58
CA LYS A 270 -12.28 -10.52 -15.16
C LYS A 270 -12.84 -9.31 -14.41
N SER A 271 -14.14 -9.28 -14.13
CA SER A 271 -14.79 -8.19 -13.37
C SER A 271 -14.18 -8.04 -11.98
N ALA A 272 -13.95 -9.13 -11.25
CA ALA A 272 -13.33 -9.08 -9.92
C ALA A 272 -11.90 -8.51 -9.99
N VAL A 273 -11.09 -8.97 -10.94
CA VAL A 273 -9.71 -8.48 -11.13
C VAL A 273 -9.70 -7.03 -11.59
N LEU A 274 -10.57 -6.65 -12.52
CA LEU A 274 -10.75 -5.27 -12.98
C LEU A 274 -11.14 -4.35 -11.83
N GLY A 275 -12.13 -4.77 -11.03
CA GLY A 275 -12.59 -4.04 -9.85
C GLY A 275 -11.47 -3.84 -8.85
N PHE A 276 -10.74 -4.89 -8.50
CA PHE A 276 -9.66 -4.82 -7.54
C PHE A 276 -8.47 -3.96 -8.02
N THR A 277 -8.12 -4.01 -9.31
CA THR A 277 -6.89 -3.38 -9.84
C THR A 277 -7.07 -1.96 -10.39
N ARG A 278 -8.29 -1.60 -10.85
CA ARG A 278 -8.55 -0.31 -11.52
C ARG A 278 -9.68 0.50 -10.86
N PHE A 279 -10.58 -0.16 -10.14
CA PHE A 279 -11.68 0.47 -9.39
C PHE A 279 -11.54 0.21 -7.88
N THR A 280 -10.30 0.13 -7.41
CA THR A 280 -9.95 -0.24 -6.03
C THR A 280 -10.63 0.66 -5.00
N LYS A 281 -10.76 1.95 -5.32
CA LYS A 281 -11.37 2.95 -4.44
C LYS A 281 -12.87 2.70 -4.26
N GLU A 282 -13.56 2.35 -5.33
CA GLU A 282 -14.98 2.04 -5.35
C GLU A 282 -15.25 0.72 -4.63
N VAL A 283 -14.49 -0.33 -4.97
CA VAL A 283 -14.62 -1.67 -4.39
C VAL A 283 -14.34 -1.68 -2.89
N LEU A 284 -13.27 -1.00 -2.46
CA LEU A 284 -12.89 -0.98 -1.05
C LEU A 284 -13.61 0.10 -0.27
N LYS A 285 -14.53 0.89 -0.86
CA LYS A 285 -15.13 2.05 -0.18
C LYS A 285 -15.68 1.73 1.22
N ASP A 286 -16.29 0.55 1.38
CA ASP A 286 -16.93 0.12 2.63
C ASP A 286 -16.07 -0.89 3.42
N TYR A 287 -14.81 -1.13 3.03
CA TYR A 287 -13.86 -1.92 3.80
C TYR A 287 -13.28 -1.10 4.96
N SER A 288 -13.40 -1.62 6.18
CA SER A 288 -13.02 -0.93 7.42
C SER A 288 -12.08 -1.74 8.32
N GLY A 289 -11.40 -2.74 7.76
CA GLY A 289 -10.43 -3.58 8.48
C GLY A 289 -10.98 -4.95 8.90
N GLU A 290 -12.12 -5.36 8.35
CA GLU A 290 -12.73 -6.65 8.67
C GLU A 290 -11.82 -7.82 8.27
N GLU A 291 -11.72 -8.85 9.13
CA GLU A 291 -10.97 -10.06 8.84
C GLU A 291 -11.67 -10.93 7.78
N LYS A 292 -13.00 -10.99 7.84
CA LYS A 292 -13.87 -11.70 6.89
C LYS A 292 -14.71 -10.67 6.14
N TRP A 293 -14.39 -10.45 4.86
CA TRP A 293 -14.98 -9.40 4.04
C TRP A 293 -15.19 -9.89 2.60
N ALA A 294 -16.23 -9.39 1.94
CA ALA A 294 -16.44 -9.60 0.51
C ALA A 294 -17.17 -8.41 -0.10
N CYS A 295 -16.90 -8.17 -1.37
CA CYS A 295 -17.62 -7.25 -2.25
C CYS A 295 -18.03 -8.00 -3.51
N VAL A 296 -19.26 -7.75 -3.97
CA VAL A 296 -19.77 -8.31 -5.23
C VAL A 296 -19.74 -7.21 -6.28
N VAL A 297 -19.15 -7.53 -7.43
CA VAL A 297 -19.07 -6.61 -8.57
C VAL A 297 -19.72 -7.21 -9.81
N ARG A 298 -20.32 -6.37 -10.64
CA ARG A 298 -20.80 -6.73 -11.98
C ARG A 298 -19.93 -6.06 -13.03
N GLY A 299 -19.48 -6.83 -14.01
CA GLY A 299 -18.76 -6.29 -15.16
C GLY A 299 -19.71 -5.59 -16.13
N MET A 300 -19.35 -4.38 -16.53
CA MET A 300 -20.08 -3.60 -17.52
C MET A 300 -19.21 -3.40 -18.77
N ASP A 301 -19.86 -3.38 -19.93
CA ASP A 301 -19.28 -3.02 -21.23
C ASP A 301 -19.84 -1.64 -21.60
N MET A 302 -19.10 -0.59 -21.26
CA MET A 302 -19.53 0.79 -21.42
C MET A 302 -19.25 1.33 -22.82
N ASP A 303 -18.21 0.84 -23.50
CA ASP A 303 -17.84 1.23 -24.86
C ASP A 303 -18.51 0.38 -25.96
N GLY A 304 -19.15 -0.74 -25.58
CA GLY A 304 -19.94 -1.59 -26.45
C GLY A 304 -19.10 -2.54 -27.32
N ASP A 305 -17.84 -2.78 -26.98
CA ASP A 305 -16.93 -3.64 -27.75
C ASP A 305 -17.07 -5.15 -27.42
N GLY A 306 -17.97 -5.50 -26.52
CA GLY A 306 -18.22 -6.85 -26.04
C GLY A 306 -17.29 -7.30 -24.90
N LYS A 307 -16.46 -6.40 -24.36
CA LYS A 307 -15.54 -6.70 -23.25
C LYS A 307 -15.90 -5.86 -22.03
N VAL A 308 -15.77 -6.48 -20.86
CA VAL A 308 -15.86 -5.75 -19.59
C VAL A 308 -14.73 -4.71 -19.51
N ASP A 309 -15.10 -3.44 -19.40
CA ASP A 309 -14.22 -2.27 -19.29
C ASP A 309 -14.47 -1.46 -18.00
N SER A 310 -15.58 -1.71 -17.33
CA SER A 310 -15.99 -1.07 -16.08
C SER A 310 -16.61 -2.07 -15.11
N VAL A 311 -16.76 -1.68 -13.85
CA VAL A 311 -17.46 -2.47 -12.83
C VAL A 311 -18.46 -1.64 -12.04
N GLU A 312 -19.58 -2.27 -11.71
CA GLU A 312 -20.57 -1.78 -10.75
C GLU A 312 -20.44 -2.58 -9.45
N VAL A 313 -20.35 -1.90 -8.30
CA VAL A 313 -20.39 -2.55 -6.98
C VAL A 313 -21.86 -2.82 -6.62
N LEU A 314 -22.18 -4.09 -6.37
CA LEU A 314 -23.52 -4.54 -6.01
C LEU A 314 -23.72 -4.66 -4.49
N GLU A 315 -22.64 -5.00 -3.77
CA GLU A 315 -22.59 -5.13 -2.31
C GLU A 315 -21.17 -4.91 -1.79
#